data_AF-A0A7W9EHW3-F1
#
_entry.id   AF-A0A7W9EHW3-F1
#
_cell.length_a   1.000
_cell.length_b   1.000
_cell.length_c   1.000
_cell.angle_alpha   90.00
_cell.angle_beta   90.00
_cell.angle_gamma   90.00
#
_symmetry.space_group_name_H-M   'P 1'
#
loop_
_entity.id
_entity.type
_entity.pdbx_description
1 polymer ?
#
loop_
_entity_poly.entity_id
_entity_poly.type
_entity_poly.pdbx_seq_one_letter_code
_entity_poly.pdbx_strand_id
1 'polypeptide(L)'
;MRHADASDFSRPAVRRMAEPGQDGDEAPMDDAELGRRLELLRVEHRDLDDSITALREAGSVDQLQLARLKKRKLRLRDEIAMIEDELIPDIIA
;
A
#
# COMPACT_ATOMS: atom_id res chain seq x y z
N MET A 1 21.57 70.75 -6.51
CA MET A 1 22.94 70.34 -6.11
C MET A 1 22.80 68.99 -5.42
N ARG A 2 23.53 67.99 -5.91
CA ARG A 2 23.38 66.56 -5.62
C ARG A 2 23.90 66.24 -4.22
N HIS A 3 23.23 65.34 -3.51
CA HIS A 3 23.91 64.34 -2.70
C HIS A 3 23.07 63.07 -2.73
N ALA A 4 23.41 62.23 -3.71
CA ALA A 4 23.15 60.81 -3.61
C ALA A 4 24.21 60.26 -2.67
N ASP A 5 23.79 59.63 -1.57
CA ASP A 5 24.68 58.75 -0.80
C ASP A 5 24.35 57.32 -1.23
N ALA A 6 25.25 56.81 -2.05
CA ALA A 6 25.38 55.40 -2.37
C ALA A 6 26.59 54.92 -1.58
N SER A 7 26.38 54.15 -0.51
CA SER A 7 27.34 53.17 0.04
C SER A 7 26.81 52.57 1.34
N ASP A 8 26.11 51.42 1.25
CA ASP A 8 26.41 50.33 2.19
C ASP A 8 26.13 48.95 1.58
N PHE A 9 26.72 48.73 0.40
CA PHE A 9 26.95 47.40 -0.13
C PHE A 9 28.00 46.71 0.75
N SER A 10 27.57 46.05 1.82
CA SER A 10 28.45 45.15 2.55
C SER A 10 27.70 43.97 3.16
N ARG A 11 27.97 42.81 2.55
CA ARG A 11 28.02 41.45 3.11
C ARG A 11 26.95 40.44 2.67
N PRO A 12 27.37 39.17 2.54
CA PRO A 12 27.30 38.50 1.25
C PRO A 12 26.46 37.22 1.28
N ALA A 13 26.10 36.78 0.07
CA ALA A 13 26.24 35.43 -0.44
C ALA A 13 26.02 34.24 0.53
N VAL A 14 24.97 33.48 0.19
CA VAL A 14 24.87 32.02 0.36
C VAL A 14 24.83 31.50 1.80
N ARG A 15 23.67 31.64 2.46
CA ARG A 15 23.28 30.56 3.38
C ARG A 15 22.66 29.45 2.53
N ARG A 16 23.58 28.60 2.07
CA ARG A 16 23.42 27.23 1.58
C ARG A 16 22.04 26.66 1.88
N MET A 17 21.33 26.33 0.80
CA MET A 17 20.29 25.31 0.76
C MET A 17 20.66 24.16 1.70
N ALA A 18 19.93 24.03 2.80
CA ALA A 18 19.78 22.72 3.41
C ALA A 18 18.65 22.07 2.62
N GLU A 19 19.01 21.45 1.50
CA GLU A 19 18.18 20.43 0.86
C GLU A 19 17.82 19.44 1.99
N PRO A 20 16.53 19.24 2.33
CA PRO A 20 16.17 18.18 3.24
C PRO A 20 16.61 16.87 2.59
N GLY A 21 17.43 16.10 3.30
CA GLY A 21 17.97 14.82 2.84
C GLY A 21 16.86 13.95 2.28
N GLN A 22 16.88 13.79 0.96
CA GLN A 22 16.24 12.67 0.29
C GLN A 22 17.13 11.46 0.54
N ASP A 23 17.13 11.00 1.79
CA ASP A 23 17.57 9.67 2.16
C ASP A 23 16.39 8.75 1.85
N GLY A 24 16.31 8.36 0.56
CA GLY A 24 15.39 7.33 0.11
C GLY A 24 15.80 5.95 0.62
N ASP A 25 14.79 5.09 0.68
CA ASP A 25 14.81 3.63 0.79
C ASP A 25 15.32 3.11 2.14
N GLU A 26 14.48 2.65 3.07
CA GLU A 26 13.39 1.69 2.88
C GLU A 26 12.43 1.86 4.08
N ALA A 27 11.37 2.68 3.92
CA ALA A 27 10.29 2.63 4.89
C ALA A 27 9.64 1.24 4.77
N PRO A 28 9.40 0.51 5.88
CA PRO A 28 8.52 -0.66 5.81
C PRO A 28 7.25 -0.22 5.09
N MET A 29 6.74 -1.04 4.17
CA MET A 29 5.56 -0.74 3.33
C MET A 29 4.59 0.14 4.12
N ASP A 30 4.45 1.41 3.70
CA ASP A 30 3.68 2.39 4.45
C ASP A 30 2.29 1.81 4.75
N ASP A 31 1.78 2.01 5.96
CA ASP A 31 0.48 1.45 6.40
C ASP A 31 -0.62 1.77 5.38
N ALA A 32 -0.52 2.91 4.69
CA ALA A 32 -1.40 3.29 3.58
C ALA A 32 -1.30 2.38 2.34
N GLU A 33 -0.12 1.85 2.02
CA GLU A 33 0.07 0.88 0.95
C GLU A 33 -0.39 -0.53 1.34
N LEU A 34 -0.09 -0.96 2.57
CA LEU A 34 -0.64 -2.20 3.14
C LEU A 34 -2.17 -2.15 3.17
N GLY A 35 -2.77 -1.03 3.57
CA GLY A 35 -4.22 -0.84 3.57
C GLY A 35 -4.84 -0.92 2.18
N ARG A 36 -4.19 -0.31 1.17
CA ARG A 36 -4.62 -0.44 -0.24
C ARG A 36 -4.53 -1.89 -0.73
N ARG A 37 -3.45 -2.60 -0.39
CA ARG A 37 -3.28 -4.01 -0.75
C ARG A 37 -4.32 -4.89 -0.07
N LEU A 38 -4.61 -4.65 1.21
CA LEU A 38 -5.65 -5.35 1.96
C LEU A 38 -7.01 -5.23 1.30
N GLU A 39 -7.39 -4.03 0.86
CA GLU A 39 -8.67 -3.80 0.19
C GLU A 39 -8.75 -4.55 -1.16
N LEU A 40 -7.68 -4.52 -1.95
CA LEU A 40 -7.60 -5.28 -3.20
C LEU A 40 -7.74 -6.79 -2.97
N LEU A 41 -7.04 -7.34 -1.97
CA LEU A 41 -7.12 -8.77 -1.63
C LEU A 41 -8.52 -9.16 -1.14
N ARG A 42 -9.19 -8.30 -0.36
CA ARG A 42 -10.57 -8.52 0.10
C ARG A 42 -11.57 -8.55 -1.06
N VAL A 43 -11.41 -7.67 -2.05
CA VAL A 43 -12.21 -7.69 -3.29
C VAL A 43 -11.96 -8.99 -4.05
N GLU A 44 -10.71 -9.35 -4.32
CA GLU A 44 -10.38 -10.58 -5.06
C GLU A 44 -10.89 -11.84 -4.32
N HIS A 45 -10.81 -11.85 -2.99
CA HIS A 45 -11.32 -12.95 -2.18
C HIS A 45 -12.85 -13.09 -2.28
N ARG A 46 -13.60 -11.98 -2.33
CA ARG A 46 -15.05 -11.98 -2.55
C ARG A 46 -15.38 -12.47 -3.97
N ASP A 47 -14.70 -11.97 -4.99
CA ASP A 47 -14.92 -12.36 -6.39
C ASP A 47 -14.67 -13.87 -6.60
N LEU A 48 -13.68 -14.43 -5.91
CA LEU A 48 -13.44 -15.87 -5.93
C LEU A 48 -14.54 -16.66 -5.25
N ASP A 49 -15.17 -16.13 -4.19
CA ASP A 49 -16.29 -16.79 -3.54
C ASP A 49 -17.54 -16.82 -4.42
N ASP A 50 -17.82 -15.69 -5.08
CA ASP A 50 -18.92 -15.58 -6.05
C ASP A 50 -18.68 -16.54 -7.23
N SER A 51 -17.45 -16.61 -7.74
CA SER A 51 -17.05 -17.56 -8.78
C SER A 51 -17.23 -19.02 -8.36
N ILE A 52 -16.88 -19.35 -7.11
CA ILE A 52 -17.09 -20.70 -6.55
C ILE A 52 -18.57 -21.03 -6.45
N THR A 53 -19.40 -20.06 -6.04
CA THR A 53 -20.85 -20.22 -5.90
C THR A 53 -21.50 -20.45 -7.26
N ALA A 54 -21.20 -19.60 -8.25
CA ALA A 54 -21.68 -19.75 -9.62
C ALA A 54 -21.28 -21.10 -10.24
N LEU A 55 -20.03 -21.56 -10.01
CA LEU A 55 -19.57 -22.86 -10.51
C LEU A 55 -20.31 -24.03 -9.86
N ARG A 56 -20.73 -23.91 -8.59
CA ARG A 56 -21.54 -24.92 -7.91
C ARG A 56 -22.98 -24.95 -8.44
N GLU A 57 -23.56 -23.78 -8.68
CA GLU A 57 -24.93 -23.64 -9.19
C GLU A 57 -25.08 -24.10 -10.64
N ALA A 58 -24.02 -23.99 -11.45
CA ALA A 58 -23.99 -24.46 -12.83
C ALA A 58 -24.17 -25.99 -12.97
N GLY A 59 -24.12 -26.77 -11.88
CA GLY A 59 -24.46 -28.20 -11.85
C GLY A 59 -23.39 -29.14 -12.42
N SER A 60 -22.55 -28.70 -13.36
CA SER A 60 -21.35 -29.42 -13.79
C SER A 60 -20.17 -29.06 -12.89
N VAL A 61 -20.06 -29.71 -11.73
CA VAL A 61 -18.97 -29.45 -10.79
C VAL A 61 -17.68 -30.05 -11.35
N ASP A 62 -16.89 -29.25 -12.06
CA ASP A 62 -15.49 -29.54 -12.30
C ASP A 62 -14.75 -29.50 -10.96
N GLN A 63 -14.56 -30.67 -10.36
CA GLN A 63 -13.93 -30.84 -9.05
C GLN A 63 -12.49 -30.30 -9.04
N LEU A 64 -11.77 -30.39 -10.16
CA LEU A 64 -10.41 -29.89 -10.26
C LEU A 64 -10.41 -28.35 -10.28
N GLN A 65 -11.31 -27.75 -11.06
CA GLN A 65 -11.47 -26.30 -11.09
C GLN A 65 -11.90 -25.76 -9.71
N LEU A 66 -12.87 -26.42 -9.08
CA LEU A 66 -13.32 -26.07 -7.72
C LEU A 66 -12.19 -26.16 -6.69
N ALA A 67 -11.37 -27.22 -6.75
CA ALA A 67 -10.21 -27.38 -5.87
C ALA A 67 -9.17 -26.26 -6.06
N ARG A 68 -8.91 -25.86 -7.31
CA ARG A 68 -7.99 -24.75 -7.63
C ARG A 68 -8.50 -23.42 -7.10
N LEU A 69 -9.78 -23.11 -7.29
CA LEU A 69 -10.40 -21.88 -6.78
C LEU A 69 -10.37 -21.82 -5.25
N LYS A 70 -10.74 -22.91 -4.58
CA LYS A 70 -10.67 -23.01 -3.11
C LYS A 70 -9.26 -22.81 -2.58
N LYS A 71 -8.25 -23.41 -3.25
CA LYS A 71 -6.84 -23.22 -2.87
C LYS A 71 -6.39 -21.77 -3.02
N ARG A 72 -6.82 -21.08 -4.08
CA ARG A 72 -6.53 -19.65 -4.27
C ARG A 72 -7.23 -18.80 -3.20
N LYS A 73 -8.51 -19.08 -2.92
CA LYS A 73 -9.28 -18.42 -1.85
C LYS A 73 -8.59 -18.55 -0.48
N LEU A 74 -8.11 -19.76 -0.15
CA LEU A 74 -7.38 -20.00 1.10
C LEU A 74 -6.12 -19.12 1.20
N ARG A 75 -5.32 -19.07 0.12
CA ARG A 75 -4.11 -18.24 0.08
C ARG A 75 -4.39 -16.76 0.27
N LEU A 76 -5.43 -16.23 -0.38
CA LEU A 76 -5.82 -14.83 -0.21
C LEU A 76 -6.25 -14.55 1.22
N ARG A 77 -7.03 -15.46 1.83
CA ARG A 77 -7.42 -15.30 3.24
C ARG A 77 -6.21 -15.29 4.17
N ASP A 78 -5.24 -16.16 3.93
CA ASP A 78 -4.02 -16.22 4.74
C ASP A 78 -3.16 -14.96 4.54
N GLU A 79 -3.07 -14.41 3.31
CA GLU A 79 -2.37 -13.15 3.02
C GLU A 79 -3.10 -11.93 3.61
N ILE A 80 -4.44 -11.91 3.57
CA ILE A 80 -5.29 -10.92 4.24
C ILE A 80 -4.99 -10.92 5.74
N ALA A 81 -4.98 -12.10 6.37
CA ALA A 81 -4.71 -12.22 7.80
C ALA A 81 -3.30 -11.69 8.15
N MET A 82 -2.29 -12.00 7.34
CA MET A 82 -0.93 -11.47 7.55
C MET A 82 -0.88 -9.94 7.49
N ILE A 83 -1.54 -9.32 6.51
CA ILE A 83 -1.56 -7.86 6.38
C ILE A 83 -2.44 -7.22 7.47
N GLU A 84 -3.53 -7.88 7.88
CA GLU A 84 -4.35 -7.44 9.01
C GLU A 84 -3.58 -7.48 10.33
N ASP A 85 -2.78 -8.53 10.57
CA ASP A 85 -1.92 -8.64 11.74
C ASP A 85 -0.80 -7.57 11.74
N GLU A 86 -0.31 -7.19 10.57
CA GLU A 86 0.69 -6.13 10.40
C GLU A 86 0.11 -4.72 10.63
N LEU A 87 -1.11 -4.47 10.14
CA LEU A 87 -1.80 -3.17 10.27
C LEU A 87 -2.52 -2.98 11.60
N ILE A 88 -3.02 -4.06 12.19
CA ILE A 88 -3.80 -4.07 13.43
C ILE A 88 -3.18 -5.12 14.35
N PRO A 89 -2.03 -4.82 14.96
CA PRO A 89 -1.47 -5.70 15.97
C PRO A 89 -2.44 -5.74 17.15
N ASP A 90 -2.92 -6.94 17.47
CA ASP A 90 -3.84 -7.31 18.56
C ASP A 90 -5.35 -7.06 18.38
N ILE A 91 -6.06 -8.07 17.83
CA ILE A 91 -7.41 -8.40 18.34
C ILE A 91 -7.80 -9.90 18.35
N ILE A 92 -7.00 -10.85 17.79
CA ILE A 92 -7.40 -12.28 17.73
C ILE A 92 -6.18 -13.24 17.90
N ALA A 93 -5.75 -13.48 19.14
CA ALA A 93 -4.91 -14.62 19.54
C ALA A 93 -5.56 -15.39 20.69
#